data_AF-X1N940-F1
#
_entry.id   AF-X1N940-F1
#
_cell.length_a   1.000
_cell.length_b   1.000
_cell.length_c   1.000
_cell.angle_alpha   90.00
_cell.angle_beta   90.00
_cell.angle_gamma   90.00
#
_symmetry.space_group_name_H-M   'P 1'
#
loop_
_entity.id
_entity.type
_entity.pdbx_description
1 polymer ?
#
loop_
_entity_poly.entity_id
_entity_poly.type
_entity_poly.pdbx_seq_one_letter_code
_entity_poly.pdbx_strand_id
1 'polypeptide(L)'
;LKKRVVVIDTSNEIAGDGDIPHPAIGHARRMQVATPAMQHAVMIEAVENHMPEVIIIDEIGTELEAQAARTIAERGVQLIGTAHGNTLENLILNPTLSDLIGGIQTVTLGDEEARRRHTQKSILERKAPPTFDVVVEIMDYYKVTVHANVIDAVDATLHQQPVQAELRWMDENGNVEREKITSPSMLESNQRLVLNRSSEPKLRAKGVAISEEAVKELEKQPLRFYLFGINRSRLEQVAGEKRENLKFVADLKQADLFLTTRSYYR
;
A
#
# COMPACT_ATOMS: atom_id res chain seq x y z
N LEU A 1 -27.06 21.74 -8.05
CA LEU A 1 -26.27 22.84 -7.42
C LEU A 1 -24.81 22.63 -7.81
N LYS A 2 -24.08 23.69 -8.21
CA LYS A 2 -22.64 23.61 -8.52
C LYS A 2 -21.88 23.65 -7.19
N LYS A 3 -21.18 22.56 -6.84
CA LYS A 3 -20.31 22.53 -5.65
C LYS A 3 -19.15 23.52 -5.81
N ARG A 4 -18.68 24.11 -4.72
CA ARG A 4 -17.42 24.88 -4.69
C ARG A 4 -16.23 23.93 -4.69
N VAL A 5 -15.51 23.88 -5.81
CA VAL A 5 -14.37 22.98 -6.02
C VAL A 5 -13.08 23.79 -6.07
N VAL A 6 -12.07 23.35 -5.31
CA VAL A 6 -10.69 23.83 -5.41
C VAL A 6 -9.82 22.68 -5.91
N VAL A 7 -8.94 22.98 -6.86
CA VAL A 7 -7.92 22.04 -7.37
C VAL A 7 -6.57 22.52 -6.86
N ILE A 8 -5.88 21.67 -6.11
CA ILE A 8 -4.52 21.89 -5.64
C ILE A 8 -3.61 21.13 -6.59
N ASP A 9 -2.86 21.90 -7.38
CA ASP A 9 -2.14 21.41 -8.55
C ASP A 9 -0.64 21.70 -8.38
N THR A 10 0.12 20.65 -8.06
CA THR A 10 1.57 20.71 -7.82
C THR A 10 2.38 20.57 -9.08
N SER A 11 1.97 19.65 -9.96
CA SER A 11 2.74 19.27 -11.15
C SER A 11 2.15 19.85 -12.44
N ASN A 12 1.10 20.66 -12.33
CA ASN A 12 0.32 21.19 -13.46
C ASN A 12 -0.39 20.11 -14.28
N GLU A 13 -0.55 18.90 -13.75
CA GLU A 13 -1.15 17.77 -14.46
C GLU A 13 -2.67 17.88 -14.60
N ILE A 14 -3.33 18.61 -13.68
CA ILE A 14 -4.79 18.74 -13.68
C ILE A 14 -5.24 19.93 -14.53
N ALA A 15 -4.65 21.11 -14.32
CA ALA A 15 -5.10 22.35 -14.95
C ALA A 15 -4.17 22.88 -16.05
N GLY A 16 -3.09 22.15 -16.37
CA GLY A 16 -2.16 22.48 -17.44
C GLY A 16 -1.16 23.59 -17.10
N ASP A 17 -0.12 23.75 -17.92
CA ASP A 17 1.02 24.66 -17.66
C ASP A 17 0.76 26.15 -17.93
N GLY A 18 -0.41 26.52 -18.46
CA GLY A 18 -0.73 27.91 -18.77
C GLY A 18 -1.10 28.75 -17.55
N ASP A 19 -0.89 30.08 -17.64
CA ASP A 19 -1.34 31.06 -16.65
C ASP A 19 -2.87 31.03 -16.46
N ILE A 20 -3.60 30.65 -17.52
CA ILE A 20 -5.03 30.44 -17.50
C ILE A 20 -5.28 28.93 -17.34
N PRO A 21 -6.00 28.48 -16.29
CA PRO A 21 -6.33 27.08 -16.10
C PRO A 21 -7.07 26.48 -17.30
N HIS A 22 -6.75 25.23 -17.64
CA HIS A 22 -7.35 24.51 -18.74
C HIS A 22 -8.88 24.41 -18.57
N PRO A 23 -9.70 24.64 -19.63
CA PRO A 23 -11.16 24.64 -19.51
C PRO A 23 -11.79 23.35 -18.96
N ALA A 24 -11.06 22.23 -18.97
CA ALA A 24 -11.50 20.94 -18.45
C ALA A 24 -11.86 20.98 -16.95
N ILE A 25 -11.26 21.88 -16.15
CA ILE A 25 -11.61 22.01 -14.72
C ILE A 25 -12.92 22.80 -14.50
N GLY A 26 -13.52 23.33 -15.57
CA GLY A 26 -14.80 24.05 -15.54
C GLY A 26 -14.75 25.30 -14.66
N HIS A 27 -15.55 25.33 -13.60
CA HIS A 27 -15.62 26.44 -12.66
C HIS A 27 -14.77 26.24 -11.39
N ALA A 28 -13.99 25.16 -11.33
CA ALA A 28 -13.13 24.93 -10.19
C ALA A 28 -12.05 26.01 -10.09
N ARG A 29 -11.69 26.38 -8.87
CA ARG A 29 -10.58 27.30 -8.61
C ARG A 29 -9.28 26.49 -8.58
N ARG A 30 -8.33 26.83 -9.43
CA ARG A 30 -6.96 26.31 -9.33
C ARG A 30 -6.19 27.07 -8.26
N MET A 31 -5.54 26.34 -7.35
CA MET A 31 -4.46 26.84 -6.50
C MET A 31 -3.19 26.12 -6.93
N GLN A 32 -2.32 26.85 -7.63
CA GLN A 32 -1.04 26.33 -8.07
C GLN A 32 -0.06 26.34 -6.89
N VAL A 33 0.66 25.25 -6.70
CA VAL A 33 1.66 25.14 -5.64
C VAL A 33 3.02 25.51 -6.19
N ALA A 34 3.67 26.52 -5.60
CA ALA A 34 4.96 27.01 -6.08
C ALA A 34 6.09 25.96 -5.98
N THR A 35 6.07 25.14 -4.92
CA THR A 35 7.00 24.03 -4.72
C THR A 35 6.29 22.87 -4.01
N PRO A 36 6.60 21.59 -4.32
CA PRO A 36 5.93 20.45 -3.69
C PRO A 36 5.92 20.48 -2.15
N ALA A 37 7.01 20.97 -1.54
CA ALA A 37 7.12 21.10 -0.09
C ALA A 37 6.04 22.01 0.54
N MET A 38 5.47 22.94 -0.23
CA MET A 38 4.44 23.88 0.24
C MET A 38 3.01 23.38 0.04
N GLN A 39 2.81 22.20 -0.55
CA GLN A 39 1.48 21.70 -0.89
C GLN A 39 0.55 21.63 0.33
N HIS A 40 1.03 21.10 1.46
CA HIS A 40 0.25 21.03 2.71
C HIS A 40 -0.23 22.42 3.19
N ALA A 41 0.58 23.46 3.03
CA ALA A 41 0.21 24.83 3.41
C ALA A 41 -0.88 25.37 2.49
N VAL A 42 -0.77 25.12 1.18
CA VAL A 42 -1.80 25.48 0.18
C VAL A 42 -3.10 24.72 0.45
N MET A 43 -3.03 23.45 0.89
CA MET A 43 -4.21 22.68 1.30
C MET A 43 -4.96 23.33 2.46
N ILE A 44 -4.24 23.82 3.47
CA ILE A 44 -4.85 24.51 4.61
C ILE A 44 -5.44 25.86 4.17
N GLU A 45 -4.66 26.65 3.42
CA GLU A 45 -5.10 27.94 2.87
C GLU A 45 -6.38 27.81 2.04
N ALA A 46 -6.48 26.74 1.23
CA ALA A 46 -7.67 26.47 0.42
C ALA A 46 -8.94 26.43 1.28
N VAL A 47 -8.89 25.78 2.44
CA VAL A 47 -10.03 25.69 3.35
C VAL A 47 -10.31 27.02 4.03
N GLU A 48 -9.27 27.69 4.51
CA GLU A 48 -9.38 28.95 5.27
C GLU A 48 -9.95 30.09 4.41
N ASN A 49 -9.51 30.21 3.16
CA ASN A 49 -9.82 31.36 2.32
C ASN A 49 -10.95 31.11 1.31
N HIS A 50 -11.28 29.85 1.00
CA HIS A 50 -12.25 29.54 -0.06
C HIS A 50 -13.45 28.73 0.40
N MET A 51 -13.49 28.23 1.65
CA MET A 51 -14.58 27.42 2.21
C MET A 51 -15.14 26.38 1.19
N PRO A 52 -14.28 25.53 0.61
CA PRO A 52 -14.67 24.62 -0.46
C PRO A 52 -15.61 23.52 0.05
N GLU A 53 -16.39 22.96 -0.87
CA GLU A 53 -17.15 21.73 -0.62
C GLU A 53 -16.36 20.50 -1.09
N VAL A 54 -15.48 20.69 -2.08
CA VAL A 54 -14.60 19.65 -2.62
C VAL A 54 -13.20 20.21 -2.83
N ILE A 55 -12.18 19.45 -2.44
CA ILE A 55 -10.80 19.70 -2.84
C ILE A 55 -10.31 18.50 -3.65
N ILE A 56 -9.77 18.79 -4.84
CA ILE A 56 -9.06 17.84 -5.68
C ILE A 56 -7.57 18.09 -5.46
N ILE A 57 -6.84 17.06 -5.06
CA ILE A 57 -5.41 17.09 -4.79
C ILE A 57 -4.74 16.19 -5.81
N ASP A 58 -3.71 16.69 -6.48
CA ASP A 58 -2.97 15.95 -7.49
C ASP A 58 -2.40 14.63 -6.92
N GLU A 59 -1.38 14.72 -6.07
CA GLU A 59 -0.78 13.56 -5.40
C GLU A 59 -0.53 13.87 -3.92
N ILE A 60 -0.84 12.93 -3.03
CA ILE A 60 -0.48 12.97 -1.61
C ILE A 60 0.68 11.99 -1.38
N GLY A 61 1.83 12.52 -0.99
CA GLY A 61 3.07 11.77 -0.82
C GLY A 61 3.78 11.99 0.52
N THR A 62 3.52 13.09 1.22
CA THR A 62 4.23 13.44 2.46
C THR A 62 3.36 13.35 3.72
N GLU A 63 4.01 13.27 4.89
CA GLU A 63 3.31 13.18 6.17
C GLU A 63 2.50 14.44 6.46
N LEU A 64 3.04 15.61 6.10
CA LEU A 64 2.35 16.89 6.27
C LEU A 64 1.09 16.98 5.40
N GLU A 65 1.15 16.48 4.17
CA GLU A 65 -0.03 16.43 3.28
C GLU A 65 -1.09 15.46 3.82
N ALA A 66 -0.69 14.27 4.31
CA ALA A 66 -1.62 13.32 4.89
C ALA A 66 -2.32 13.87 6.14
N GLN A 67 -1.58 14.58 7.01
CA GLN A 67 -2.13 15.26 8.18
C GLN A 67 -3.06 16.42 7.78
N ALA A 68 -2.70 17.20 6.77
CA ALA A 68 -3.55 18.25 6.23
C ALA A 68 -4.85 17.68 5.66
N ALA A 69 -4.77 16.60 4.87
CA ALA A 69 -5.93 15.89 4.32
C ALA A 69 -6.88 15.43 5.43
N ARG A 70 -6.37 14.78 6.48
CA ARG A 70 -7.18 14.37 7.64
C ARG A 70 -7.91 15.56 8.28
N THR A 71 -7.18 16.64 8.56
CA THR A 71 -7.75 17.85 9.18
C THR A 71 -8.85 18.48 8.31
N ILE A 72 -8.68 18.46 6.99
CA ILE A 72 -9.65 18.99 6.04
C ILE A 72 -10.90 18.11 5.97
N ALA A 73 -10.73 16.80 5.93
CA ALA A 73 -11.83 15.84 5.94
C ALA A 73 -12.66 15.94 7.23
N GLU A 74 -12.01 16.12 8.39
CA GLU A 74 -12.68 16.35 9.68
C GLU A 74 -13.55 17.61 9.69
N ARG A 75 -13.25 18.60 8.84
CA ARG A 75 -14.08 19.80 8.63
C ARG A 75 -15.26 19.56 7.68
N GLY A 76 -15.43 18.33 7.18
CA GLY A 76 -16.54 17.93 6.31
C GLY A 76 -16.34 18.30 4.83
N VAL A 77 -15.11 18.65 4.43
CA VAL A 77 -14.78 18.91 3.02
C VAL A 77 -14.53 17.58 2.31
N GLN A 78 -15.15 17.38 1.15
CA GLN A 78 -14.90 16.19 0.35
C GLN A 78 -13.51 16.25 -0.29
N LEU A 79 -12.69 15.23 -0.07
CA LEU A 79 -11.39 15.10 -0.70
C LEU A 79 -11.42 14.11 -1.86
N ILE A 80 -10.71 14.46 -2.93
CA ILE A 80 -10.37 13.56 -4.04
C ILE A 80 -8.88 13.75 -4.27
N GLY A 81 -8.11 12.67 -4.31
CA GLY A 81 -6.71 12.79 -4.72
C GLY A 81 -6.08 11.46 -5.01
N THR A 82 -4.88 11.51 -5.58
CA THR A 82 -4.06 10.33 -5.79
C THR A 82 -3.05 10.18 -4.65
N ALA A 83 -2.54 8.97 -4.46
CA ALA A 83 -1.48 8.69 -3.51
C ALA A 83 -0.56 7.62 -4.10
N HIS A 84 0.72 7.66 -3.75
CA HIS A 84 1.68 6.70 -4.26
C HIS A 84 1.46 5.30 -3.67
N GLY A 85 0.95 4.37 -4.48
CA GLY A 85 0.76 2.98 -4.10
C GLY A 85 0.03 2.19 -5.19
N ASN A 86 0.47 0.96 -5.44
CA ASN A 86 -0.16 0.10 -6.46
C ASN A 86 -1.37 -0.68 -5.93
N THR A 87 -1.42 -0.95 -4.62
CA THR A 87 -2.50 -1.69 -3.96
C THR A 87 -2.78 -1.11 -2.57
N LEU A 88 -3.97 -1.42 -2.03
CA LEU A 88 -4.36 -1.04 -0.67
C LEU A 88 -3.38 -1.56 0.39
N GLU A 89 -2.82 -2.75 0.21
CA GLU A 89 -1.82 -3.32 1.12
C GLU A 89 -0.55 -2.46 1.18
N ASN A 90 -0.11 -1.93 0.04
CA ASN A 90 1.06 -1.04 0.02
C ASN A 90 0.78 0.24 0.81
N LEU A 91 -0.46 0.73 0.76
CA LEU A 91 -0.90 1.91 1.52
C LEU A 91 -0.93 1.62 3.03
N ILE A 92 -1.41 0.42 3.43
CA ILE A 92 -1.41 -0.06 4.82
C ILE A 92 0.00 -0.18 5.39
N LEU A 93 0.95 -0.67 4.60
CA LEU A 93 2.35 -0.85 5.02
C LEU A 93 3.16 0.45 5.00
N ASN A 94 2.66 1.51 4.36
CA ASN A 94 3.33 2.80 4.29
C ASN A 94 3.07 3.61 5.57
N PRO A 95 4.06 3.87 6.43
CA PRO A 95 3.84 4.58 7.68
C PRO A 95 3.33 6.01 7.47
N THR A 96 3.74 6.68 6.40
CA THR A 96 3.33 8.04 6.06
C THR A 96 1.91 8.09 5.53
N LEU A 97 1.60 7.26 4.53
CA LEU A 97 0.32 7.32 3.82
C LEU A 97 -0.79 6.49 4.48
N SER A 98 -0.45 5.59 5.42
CA SER A 98 -1.46 4.82 6.17
C SER A 98 -2.44 5.71 6.92
N ASP A 99 -2.06 6.94 7.28
CA ASP A 99 -2.95 7.91 7.93
C ASP A 99 -4.17 8.25 7.06
N LEU A 100 -4.05 8.21 5.72
CA LEU A 100 -5.16 8.45 4.79
C LEU A 100 -6.26 7.39 4.88
N ILE A 101 -5.91 6.17 5.30
CA ILE A 101 -6.85 5.05 5.50
C ILE A 101 -7.13 4.78 6.98
N GLY A 102 -6.85 5.75 7.84
CA GLY A 102 -7.21 5.71 9.26
C GLY A 102 -6.04 5.33 10.18
N GLY A 103 -4.84 5.16 9.63
CA GLY A 103 -3.59 4.87 10.34
C GLY A 103 -3.59 3.47 10.97
N ILE A 104 -2.42 2.84 11.06
CA ILE A 104 -2.30 1.49 11.65
C ILE A 104 -1.51 1.55 12.95
N GLN A 105 -1.99 0.85 13.99
CA GLN A 105 -1.32 0.70 15.27
C GLN A 105 -1.32 -0.74 15.76
N THR A 106 -0.36 -1.03 16.63
CA THR A 106 -0.30 -2.30 17.34
C THR A 106 -1.07 -2.18 18.66
N VAL A 107 -2.11 -3.00 18.84
CA VAL A 107 -2.91 -3.08 20.06
C VAL A 107 -2.58 -4.38 20.79
N THR A 108 -2.34 -4.28 22.11
CA THR A 108 -2.17 -5.46 22.96
C THR A 108 -3.52 -5.84 23.58
N LEU A 109 -4.02 -7.02 23.21
CA LEU A 109 -5.23 -7.62 23.76
C LEU A 109 -4.97 -8.22 25.14
N GLY A 110 -6.00 -8.25 25.98
CA GLY A 110 -6.00 -9.06 27.20
C GLY A 110 -5.99 -10.56 26.87
N ASP A 111 -5.56 -11.39 27.82
CA ASP A 111 -5.44 -12.85 27.59
C ASP A 111 -6.78 -13.51 27.27
N GLU A 112 -7.89 -13.00 27.82
CA GLU A 112 -9.24 -13.50 27.52
C GLU A 112 -9.69 -13.14 26.10
N GLU A 113 -9.48 -11.89 25.67
CA GLU A 113 -9.88 -11.42 24.33
C GLU A 113 -9.03 -12.07 23.23
N ALA A 114 -7.72 -12.24 23.47
CA ALA A 114 -6.83 -12.94 22.55
C ALA A 114 -7.24 -14.41 22.38
N ARG A 115 -7.62 -15.10 23.47
CA ARG A 115 -8.15 -16.47 23.41
C ARG A 115 -9.49 -16.52 22.68
N ARG A 116 -10.39 -15.57 22.91
CA ARG A 116 -11.70 -15.51 22.24
C ARG A 116 -11.55 -15.35 20.73
N ARG A 117 -10.62 -14.49 20.29
CA ARG A 117 -10.35 -14.23 18.87
C ARG A 117 -9.40 -15.23 18.22
N HIS A 118 -8.79 -16.14 18.99
CA HIS A 118 -7.77 -17.08 18.52
C HIS A 118 -6.57 -16.38 17.85
N THR A 119 -6.22 -15.19 18.35
CA THR A 119 -5.13 -14.38 17.80
C THR A 119 -3.98 -14.25 18.79
N GLN A 120 -2.87 -13.70 18.31
CA GLN A 120 -1.77 -13.28 19.18
C GLN A 120 -2.24 -12.19 20.15
N LYS A 121 -1.49 -12.02 21.24
CA LYS A 121 -1.74 -10.98 22.23
C LYS A 121 -1.52 -9.56 21.66
N SER A 122 -0.78 -9.44 20.58
CA SER A 122 -0.51 -8.18 19.88
C SER A 122 -1.05 -8.29 18.46
N ILE A 123 -1.95 -7.40 18.06
CA ILE A 123 -2.55 -7.38 16.73
C ILE A 123 -2.45 -5.98 16.12
N LEU A 124 -2.52 -5.88 14.79
CA LEU A 124 -2.66 -4.61 14.10
C LEU A 124 -4.13 -4.22 14.02
N GLU A 125 -4.45 -3.00 14.40
CA GLU A 125 -5.77 -2.40 14.24
C GLU A 125 -5.62 -0.98 13.71
N ARG A 126 -6.69 -0.47 13.11
CA ARG A 126 -6.77 0.90 12.61
C ARG A 126 -6.85 1.89 13.79
N LYS A 127 -6.22 3.06 13.67
CA LYS A 127 -6.15 4.09 14.73
C LYS A 127 -7.41 4.96 14.80
N ALA A 128 -7.98 5.28 13.65
CA ALA A 128 -9.06 6.23 13.46
C ALA A 128 -9.92 5.87 12.24
N PRO A 129 -11.09 6.49 12.02
CA PRO A 129 -11.78 6.41 10.74
C PRO A 129 -10.86 6.84 9.57
N PRO A 130 -10.98 6.21 8.39
CA PRO A 130 -10.20 6.61 7.22
C PRO A 130 -10.57 8.02 6.76
N THR A 131 -9.60 8.71 6.16
CA THR A 131 -9.81 10.04 5.56
C THR A 131 -10.63 9.94 4.28
N PHE A 132 -10.50 8.83 3.55
CA PHE A 132 -11.23 8.52 2.34
C PHE A 132 -12.14 7.31 2.53
N ASP A 133 -13.39 7.40 2.09
CA ASP A 133 -14.35 6.29 2.17
C ASP A 133 -14.13 5.22 1.09
N VAL A 134 -13.55 5.63 -0.04
CA VAL A 134 -13.36 4.82 -1.24
C VAL A 134 -11.91 4.87 -1.67
N VAL A 135 -11.34 3.72 -2.01
CA VAL A 135 -10.02 3.60 -2.66
C VAL A 135 -10.22 2.99 -4.04
N VAL A 136 -9.54 3.55 -5.03
CA VAL A 136 -9.50 3.02 -6.40
C VAL A 136 -8.05 2.68 -6.73
N GLU A 137 -7.77 1.41 -6.95
CA GLU A 137 -6.47 0.94 -7.41
C GLU A 137 -6.47 0.95 -8.94
N ILE A 138 -5.52 1.67 -9.52
CA ILE A 138 -5.33 1.71 -10.97
C ILE A 138 -4.47 0.52 -11.37
N MET A 139 -5.08 -0.46 -12.05
CA MET A 139 -4.40 -1.70 -12.46
C MET A 139 -3.79 -1.56 -13.87
N ASP A 140 -4.54 -0.92 -14.77
CA ASP A 140 -4.14 -0.61 -16.15
C ASP A 140 -4.95 0.61 -16.62
N TYR A 141 -4.62 1.16 -17.81
CA TYR A 141 -5.27 2.35 -18.39
C TYR A 141 -6.79 2.28 -18.42
N TYR A 142 -7.34 1.09 -18.67
CA TYR A 142 -8.78 0.85 -18.78
C TYR A 142 -9.30 -0.12 -17.73
N LYS A 143 -8.56 -0.35 -16.64
CA LYS A 143 -8.91 -1.35 -15.62
C LYS A 143 -8.55 -0.87 -14.21
N VAL A 144 -9.53 -0.91 -13.32
CA VAL A 144 -9.38 -0.47 -11.93
C VAL A 144 -10.05 -1.44 -10.96
N THR A 145 -9.53 -1.52 -9.73
CA THR A 145 -10.18 -2.20 -8.61
C THR A 145 -10.73 -1.15 -7.65
N VAL A 146 -12.00 -1.24 -7.28
CA VAL A 146 -12.68 -0.27 -6.42
C VAL A 146 -13.02 -0.92 -5.08
N HIS A 147 -12.43 -0.37 -4.01
CA HIS A 147 -12.79 -0.65 -2.63
C HIS A 147 -13.80 0.40 -2.17
N ALA A 148 -15.09 0.07 -2.28
CA ALA A 148 -16.17 1.02 -2.00
C ALA A 148 -16.35 1.35 -0.51
N ASN A 149 -15.79 0.53 0.37
CA ASN A 149 -15.72 0.79 1.81
C ASN A 149 -14.30 0.49 2.31
N VAL A 150 -13.52 1.56 2.52
CA VAL A 150 -12.15 1.45 3.02
C VAL A 150 -12.08 0.85 4.42
N ILE A 151 -13.09 1.08 5.27
CA ILE A 151 -13.13 0.50 6.62
C ILE A 151 -13.12 -1.03 6.52
N ASP A 152 -14.07 -1.60 5.78
CA ASP A 152 -14.21 -3.05 5.64
C ASP A 152 -12.98 -3.64 4.94
N ALA A 153 -12.47 -2.97 3.91
CA ALA A 153 -11.33 -3.44 3.15
C ALA A 153 -10.05 -3.48 4.00
N VAL A 154 -9.75 -2.40 4.73
CA VAL A 154 -8.57 -2.33 5.61
C VAL A 154 -8.68 -3.33 6.74
N ASP A 155 -9.83 -3.39 7.42
CA ASP A 155 -10.01 -4.27 8.57
C ASP A 155 -9.96 -5.76 8.13
N ALA A 156 -10.55 -6.11 6.97
CA ALA A 156 -10.42 -7.44 6.38
C ALA A 156 -8.95 -7.77 6.05
N THR A 157 -8.22 -6.85 5.43
CA THR A 157 -6.80 -7.03 5.12
C THR A 157 -5.97 -7.25 6.38
N LEU A 158 -6.13 -6.43 7.43
CA LEU A 158 -5.42 -6.58 8.71
C LEU A 158 -5.69 -7.92 9.41
N HIS A 159 -6.92 -8.43 9.29
CA HIS A 159 -7.34 -9.71 9.86
C HIS A 159 -7.13 -10.91 8.94
N GLN A 160 -6.44 -10.72 7.82
CA GLN A 160 -6.17 -11.75 6.83
C GLN A 160 -7.45 -12.43 6.29
N GLN A 161 -8.50 -11.64 6.14
CA GLN A 161 -9.76 -12.06 5.57
C GLN A 161 -9.81 -11.68 4.09
N PRO A 162 -10.60 -12.40 3.28
CA PRO A 162 -10.76 -12.06 1.88
C PRO A 162 -11.43 -10.69 1.72
N VAL A 163 -10.82 -9.80 0.94
CA VAL A 163 -11.33 -8.45 0.70
C VAL A 163 -12.34 -8.49 -0.44
N GLN A 164 -13.50 -7.87 -0.23
CA GLN A 164 -14.51 -7.70 -1.27
C GLN A 164 -14.24 -6.41 -2.03
N ALA A 165 -14.04 -6.50 -3.34
CA ALA A 165 -13.80 -5.35 -4.20
C ALA A 165 -14.58 -5.46 -5.51
N GLU A 166 -14.68 -4.34 -6.23
CA GLU A 166 -15.32 -4.27 -7.54
C GLU A 166 -14.26 -4.02 -8.63
N LEU A 167 -14.06 -4.99 -9.50
CA LEU A 167 -13.24 -4.84 -10.69
C LEU A 167 -14.05 -4.12 -11.76
N ARG A 168 -13.52 -3.03 -12.31
CA ARG A 168 -14.11 -2.30 -13.43
C ARG A 168 -13.15 -2.24 -14.59
N TRP A 169 -13.65 -2.47 -15.81
CA TRP A 169 -12.86 -2.26 -17.01
C TRP A 169 -13.70 -1.69 -18.15
N MET A 170 -13.04 -1.04 -19.10
CA MET A 170 -13.67 -0.52 -20.30
C MET A 170 -13.49 -1.51 -21.46
N ASP A 171 -14.58 -1.83 -22.16
CA ASP A 171 -14.53 -2.63 -23.39
C ASP A 171 -14.09 -1.79 -24.60
N GLU A 172 -13.90 -2.44 -25.75
CA GLU A 172 -13.50 -1.77 -27.01
C GLU A 172 -14.53 -0.75 -27.52
N ASN A 173 -15.78 -0.83 -27.04
CA ASN A 173 -16.86 0.07 -27.41
C ASN A 173 -16.99 1.26 -26.44
N GLY A 174 -16.16 1.33 -25.41
CA GLY A 174 -16.20 2.38 -24.38
C GLY A 174 -17.19 2.14 -23.24
N ASN A 175 -17.80 0.95 -23.16
CA ASN A 175 -18.71 0.58 -22.07
C ASN A 175 -17.91 0.11 -20.85
N VAL A 176 -18.38 0.49 -19.65
CA VAL A 176 -17.75 0.07 -18.39
C VAL A 176 -18.43 -1.19 -17.86
N GLU A 177 -17.70 -2.29 -17.87
CA GLU A 177 -18.08 -3.55 -17.25
C GLU A 177 -17.65 -3.60 -15.77
N ARG A 178 -18.38 -4.39 -14.97
CA ARG A 178 -18.21 -4.46 -13.52
C ARG A 178 -18.34 -5.89 -13.03
N GLU A 179 -17.40 -6.33 -12.21
CA GLU A 179 -17.40 -7.65 -11.59
C GLU A 179 -17.05 -7.55 -10.11
N LYS A 180 -17.78 -8.26 -9.25
CA LYS A 180 -17.41 -8.38 -7.84
C LYS A 180 -16.34 -9.46 -7.71
N ILE A 181 -15.21 -9.08 -7.14
CA ILE A 181 -14.08 -9.98 -6.91
C ILE A 181 -13.80 -10.12 -5.42
N THR A 182 -13.16 -11.23 -5.07
CA THR A 182 -12.66 -11.48 -3.71
C THR A 182 -11.18 -11.75 -3.81
N SER A 183 -10.34 -10.86 -3.29
CA SER A 183 -8.88 -11.03 -3.28
C SER A 183 -8.41 -11.74 -2.00
N PRO A 184 -7.48 -12.70 -2.09
CA PRO A 184 -6.85 -13.30 -0.91
C PRO A 184 -5.84 -12.33 -0.27
N SER A 185 -5.91 -12.14 1.04
CA SER A 185 -4.96 -11.29 1.79
C SER A 185 -3.58 -11.97 1.89
N MET A 186 -2.53 -11.38 1.31
CA MET A 186 -1.16 -11.95 1.29
C MET A 186 -0.21 -11.41 2.38
N LEU A 187 -0.72 -10.92 3.51
CA LEU A 187 0.09 -10.22 4.54
C LEU A 187 1.07 -11.12 5.32
N GLU A 188 0.95 -12.45 5.26
CA GLU A 188 1.86 -13.36 5.97
C GLU A 188 3.31 -13.30 5.48
N SER A 189 3.54 -13.02 4.18
CA SER A 189 4.87 -13.06 3.56
C SER A 189 5.81 -11.96 4.06
N ASN A 190 5.25 -10.77 4.33
CA ASN A 190 6.04 -9.57 4.63
C ASN A 190 6.20 -9.29 6.13
N GLN A 191 5.27 -9.74 6.98
CA GLN A 191 5.39 -9.54 8.43
C GLN A 191 6.58 -10.31 9.05
N ARG A 192 6.95 -11.48 8.50
CA ARG A 192 8.15 -12.22 8.94
C ARG A 192 9.47 -11.47 8.68
N LEU A 193 9.50 -10.54 7.72
CA LEU A 193 10.70 -9.76 7.38
C LEU A 193 10.88 -8.51 8.26
N VAL A 194 9.79 -7.92 8.76
CA VAL A 194 9.85 -6.71 9.59
C VAL A 194 10.04 -7.04 11.09
N LEU A 195 9.39 -8.09 11.60
CA LEU A 195 9.51 -8.49 13.01
C LEU A 195 10.84 -9.15 13.37
N ASN A 196 11.60 -9.66 12.39
CA ASN A 196 12.89 -10.32 12.63
C ASN A 196 14.10 -9.36 12.69
N ARG A 197 13.90 -8.03 12.56
CA ARG A 197 15.00 -7.05 12.69
C ARG A 197 15.26 -6.58 14.12
N SER A 198 14.42 -6.97 15.08
CA SER A 198 14.53 -6.47 16.46
C SER A 198 14.17 -7.53 17.50
N SER A 199 15.01 -8.58 17.61
CA SER A 199 15.19 -9.31 18.87
C SER A 199 16.30 -10.35 18.77
N GLU A 200 17.33 -10.19 19.61
CA GLU A 200 18.27 -11.27 19.95
C GLU A 200 17.53 -12.53 20.47
N PRO A 201 18.07 -13.74 20.25
CA PRO A 201 17.38 -14.96 20.60
C PRO A 201 17.49 -15.25 22.11
N LYS A 202 16.36 -15.21 22.81
CA LYS A 202 16.18 -15.90 24.10
C LYS A 202 15.26 -17.10 23.90
N LEU A 203 15.85 -18.28 23.85
CA LEU A 203 15.14 -19.55 24.02
C LEU A 203 14.50 -19.62 25.41
N ARG A 204 13.19 -19.92 25.47
CA ARG A 204 12.61 -20.77 26.52
C ARG A 204 11.22 -21.33 26.15
N ALA A 205 11.26 -22.59 25.71
CA ALA A 205 10.37 -23.72 26.01
C ALA A 205 8.83 -23.57 25.93
N LYS A 206 8.19 -24.40 25.07
CA LYS A 206 7.60 -25.69 25.49
C LYS A 206 7.06 -26.51 24.29
N GLY A 207 7.71 -27.65 24.02
CA GLY A 207 7.00 -28.93 23.90
C GLY A 207 6.48 -29.40 22.53
N VAL A 208 7.36 -29.68 21.57
CA VAL A 208 7.31 -30.91 20.73
C VAL A 208 8.77 -31.30 20.48
N ALA A 209 9.17 -32.51 20.86
CA ALA A 209 10.53 -33.01 20.65
C ALA A 209 10.71 -33.36 19.16
N ILE A 210 11.24 -32.40 18.40
CA ILE A 210 11.86 -32.67 17.11
C ILE A 210 13.33 -32.96 17.43
N SER A 211 13.85 -34.11 17.00
CA SER A 211 15.24 -34.48 17.26
C SER A 211 16.20 -33.42 16.71
N GLU A 212 17.24 -33.11 17.48
CA GLU A 212 18.27 -32.11 17.12
C GLU A 212 19.00 -32.46 15.81
N GLU A 213 18.99 -33.74 15.40
CA GLU A 213 19.49 -34.16 14.08
C GLU A 213 18.63 -33.65 12.92
N ALA A 214 17.28 -33.67 13.03
CA ALA A 214 16.38 -33.28 11.94
C ALA A 214 16.37 -31.76 11.69
N VAL A 215 16.61 -30.96 12.73
CA VAL A 215 16.70 -29.49 12.63
C VAL A 215 18.02 -29.07 11.95
N LYS A 216 19.13 -29.78 12.23
CA LYS A 216 20.43 -29.54 11.59
C LYS A 216 20.48 -29.91 10.10
N GLU A 217 19.58 -30.78 9.65
CA GLU A 217 19.53 -31.24 8.25
C GLU A 217 18.76 -30.27 7.34
N LEU A 218 17.77 -29.56 7.88
CA LEU A 218 17.01 -28.52 7.17
C LEU A 218 17.79 -27.19 7.05
N GLU A 219 18.66 -26.85 8.00
CA GLU A 219 19.48 -25.62 7.95
C GLU A 219 20.68 -25.68 6.99
N LYS A 220 20.96 -26.85 6.39
CA LYS A 220 22.14 -27.06 5.53
C LYS A 220 21.84 -27.19 4.04
N GLN A 221 20.59 -27.14 3.61
CA GLN A 221 20.31 -27.19 2.18
C GLN A 221 20.33 -25.77 1.59
N PRO A 222 21.35 -25.44 0.77
CA PRO A 222 21.38 -24.14 0.12
C PRO A 222 20.18 -23.99 -0.82
N LEU A 223 19.41 -22.93 -0.62
CA LEU A 223 18.28 -22.55 -1.49
C LEU A 223 18.73 -22.57 -2.96
N ARG A 224 17.89 -23.18 -3.81
CA ARG A 224 18.14 -23.30 -5.24
C ARG A 224 17.38 -22.20 -5.99
N PHE A 225 18.12 -21.34 -6.67
CA PHE A 225 17.59 -20.19 -7.38
C PHE A 225 17.57 -20.47 -8.89
N TYR A 226 16.44 -20.24 -9.54
CA TYR A 226 16.38 -20.09 -10.99
C TYR A 226 16.45 -18.61 -11.34
N LEU A 227 17.38 -18.24 -12.22
CA LEU A 227 17.59 -16.86 -12.64
C LEU A 227 17.00 -16.63 -14.03
N PHE A 228 16.12 -15.64 -14.16
CA PHE A 228 15.57 -15.21 -15.44
C PHE A 228 15.85 -13.73 -15.69
N GLY A 229 16.59 -13.42 -16.76
CA GLY A 229 16.93 -12.04 -17.09
C GLY A 229 17.97 -11.37 -16.16
N ILE A 230 18.63 -12.15 -15.31
CA ILE A 230 19.68 -11.67 -14.38
C ILE A 230 21.02 -12.30 -14.73
N ASN A 231 22.11 -11.51 -14.65
CA ASN A 231 23.47 -11.99 -14.88
C ASN A 231 23.94 -12.89 -13.72
N ARG A 232 24.05 -14.19 -14.01
CA ARG A 232 24.49 -15.23 -13.06
C ARG A 232 25.88 -14.99 -12.49
N SER A 233 26.86 -14.63 -13.32
CA SER A 233 28.26 -14.44 -12.90
C SER A 233 28.40 -13.30 -11.89
N ARG A 234 27.63 -12.22 -12.05
CA ARG A 234 27.60 -11.09 -11.11
C ARG A 234 27.01 -11.48 -9.76
N LEU A 235 25.97 -12.32 -9.75
CA LEU A 235 25.35 -12.83 -8.52
C LEU A 235 26.26 -13.83 -7.79
N GLU A 236 26.93 -14.72 -8.52
CA GLU A 236 27.90 -15.66 -7.95
C GLU A 236 29.08 -14.93 -7.30
N GLN A 237 29.56 -13.83 -7.91
CA GLN A 237 30.61 -13.00 -7.34
C GLN A 237 30.18 -12.34 -6.02
N VAL A 238 28.99 -11.73 -5.98
CA VAL A 238 28.45 -11.09 -4.77
C VAL A 238 28.16 -12.12 -3.66
N ALA A 239 27.68 -13.31 -4.03
CA ALA A 239 27.43 -14.41 -3.09
C ALA A 239 28.75 -14.93 -2.48
N GLY A 240 29.79 -15.04 -3.29
CA GLY A 240 31.14 -15.39 -2.84
C GLY A 240 31.73 -14.39 -1.86
N GLU A 241 31.53 -13.09 -2.10
CA GLU A 241 31.97 -12.01 -1.20
C GLU A 241 31.25 -12.05 0.16
N LYS A 242 29.96 -12.38 0.19
CA LYS A 242 29.15 -12.45 1.42
C LYS A 242 29.21 -13.80 2.16
N ARG A 243 29.98 -14.77 1.65
CA ARG A 243 30.04 -16.16 2.17
C ARG A 243 28.66 -16.82 2.28
N GLU A 244 27.75 -16.49 1.37
CA GLU A 244 26.44 -17.13 1.29
C GLU A 244 26.47 -18.28 0.29
N ASN A 245 26.00 -19.45 0.72
CA ASN A 245 25.93 -20.65 -0.12
C ASN A 245 24.66 -20.60 -0.98
N LEU A 246 24.69 -19.85 -2.09
CA LEU A 246 23.60 -19.82 -3.08
C LEU A 246 23.85 -20.88 -4.16
N LYS A 247 22.85 -21.72 -4.45
CA LYS A 247 22.91 -22.65 -5.60
C LYS A 247 22.02 -22.14 -6.72
N PHE A 248 22.56 -22.04 -7.93
CA PHE A 248 21.79 -21.67 -9.11
C PHE A 248 21.47 -22.91 -9.95
N VAL A 249 20.20 -23.09 -10.29
CA VAL A 249 19.70 -24.20 -11.11
C VAL A 249 19.26 -23.70 -12.48
N ALA A 250 19.44 -24.54 -13.50
CA ALA A 250 19.11 -24.22 -14.89
C ALA A 250 17.67 -24.62 -15.29
N ASP A 251 16.96 -25.35 -14.43
CA ASP A 251 15.58 -25.79 -14.64
C ASP A 251 14.70 -25.24 -13.51
N LEU A 252 13.59 -24.62 -13.89
CA LEU A 252 12.60 -24.07 -12.97
C LEU A 252 12.01 -25.16 -12.05
N LYS A 253 11.89 -26.39 -12.54
CA LYS A 253 11.36 -27.53 -11.76
C LYS A 253 12.27 -27.94 -10.60
N GLN A 254 13.52 -27.49 -10.60
CA GLN A 254 14.52 -27.81 -9.59
C GLN A 254 14.79 -26.64 -8.65
N ALA A 255 14.05 -25.54 -8.79
CA ALA A 255 14.25 -24.30 -8.05
C ALA A 255 13.31 -24.21 -6.84
N ASP A 256 13.84 -23.68 -5.75
CA ASP A 256 13.07 -23.28 -4.56
C ASP A 256 12.61 -21.82 -4.68
N LEU A 257 13.35 -21.00 -5.45
CA LEU A 257 13.05 -19.58 -5.68
C LEU A 257 13.29 -19.18 -7.14
N PHE A 258 12.40 -18.36 -7.69
CA PHE A 258 12.55 -17.71 -9.00
C PHE A 258 12.99 -16.27 -8.81
N LEU A 259 14.12 -15.89 -9.42
CA LEU A 259 14.67 -14.54 -9.36
C LEU A 259 14.64 -13.92 -10.76
N THR A 260 13.98 -12.78 -10.90
CA THR A 260 13.97 -12.00 -12.13
C THR A 260 14.07 -10.51 -11.85
N THR A 261 14.49 -9.71 -12.84
CA THR A 261 14.40 -8.25 -12.72
C THR A 261 12.98 -7.79 -13.00
N ARG A 262 12.59 -6.64 -12.46
CA ARG A 262 11.28 -6.01 -12.69
C ARG A 262 10.94 -5.85 -14.18
N SER A 263 11.93 -5.70 -15.05
CA SER A 263 11.75 -5.60 -16.50
C SER A 263 11.28 -6.89 -17.19
N TYR A 264 11.51 -8.06 -16.56
CA TYR A 264 11.14 -9.38 -17.08
C TYR A 264 9.95 -10.02 -16.34
N TYR A 265 9.45 -9.37 -15.28
CA TYR A 265 8.23 -9.76 -14.58
C TYR A 265 7.04 -9.06 -15.25
N ARG A 266 6.42 -9.75 -16.22
CA ARG A 266 5.17 -9.34 -16.88
C ARG A 266 4.09 -10.38 -16.60
#